data_AF-A0A2Z4MDR3-F1
#
_entry.id   AF-A0A2Z4MDR3-F1
#
_cell.length_a   1.000
_cell.length_b   1.000
_cell.length_c   1.000
_cell.angle_alpha   90.00
_cell.angle_beta   90.00
_cell.angle_gamma   90.00
#
_symmetry.space_group_name_H-M   'P 1'
#
loop_
_entity.id
_entity.type
_entity.pdbx_description
1 polymer ?
#
loop_
_entity_poly.entity_id
_entity_poly.type
_entity_poly.pdbx_seq_one_letter_code
_entity_poly.pdbx_strand_id
1 'polypeptide(L)'
;MKALIVIDYTNDFVATDGALTCGEPGQAIEGRIGELIRDFLAEGDFVVMAVDAHREQDPYHPETGLYPPHNIIGTAGRNLYGSIQEIYEEFEDTIHWMDKTRYSAFQGTDLALLLRTRGITEVHLVGVCTDICVLHTAIEGFYNGFSVVIHEDAVASFLPEGHKWALGHFQNQLGMTIRKK
;
A
#
# COMPACT_ATOMS: atom_id res chain seq x y z
N MET A 1 -2.70 -19.95 1.66
CA MET A 1 -3.11 -18.64 2.16
C MET A 1 -2.05 -17.63 1.75
N LYS A 2 -2.45 -16.61 1.02
CA LYS A 2 -1.63 -15.47 0.60
C LYS A 2 -2.06 -14.24 1.43
N ALA A 3 -1.33 -13.12 1.27
CA ALA A 3 -1.82 -11.83 1.75
C ALA A 3 -1.85 -10.79 0.63
N LEU A 4 -2.86 -9.92 0.64
CA LEU A 4 -2.90 -8.68 -0.12
C LEU A 4 -2.62 -7.52 0.83
N ILE A 5 -1.61 -6.72 0.51
CA ILE A 5 -1.25 -5.50 1.24
C ILE A 5 -1.64 -4.31 0.36
N VAL A 6 -2.67 -3.59 0.78
CA VAL A 6 -3.14 -2.35 0.14
C VAL A 6 -2.44 -1.19 0.80
N ILE A 7 -1.51 -0.56 0.07
CA ILE A 7 -0.57 0.41 0.62
C ILE A 7 -1.06 1.82 0.29
N ASP A 8 -1.37 2.59 1.34
CA ASP A 8 -1.57 4.04 1.27
C ASP A 8 -2.62 4.56 0.26
N TYR A 9 -3.61 3.74 -0.09
CA TYR A 9 -4.64 4.12 -1.06
C TYR A 9 -5.72 5.02 -0.45
N THR A 10 -5.30 6.21 -0.02
CA THR A 10 -6.03 7.19 0.78
C THR A 10 -6.33 8.46 -0.01
N ASN A 11 -7.26 9.28 0.49
CA ASN A 11 -7.60 10.55 -0.14
C ASN A 11 -6.39 11.47 -0.30
N ASP A 12 -5.54 11.63 0.73
CA ASP A 12 -4.40 12.54 0.64
C ASP A 12 -3.40 12.14 -0.45
N PHE A 13 -3.29 10.84 -0.76
CA PHE A 13 -2.41 10.33 -1.80
C PHE A 13 -3.08 10.14 -3.17
N VAL A 14 -4.40 10.27 -3.31
CA VAL A 14 -5.10 9.92 -4.56
C VAL A 14 -6.10 10.98 -5.03
N ALA A 15 -6.84 11.61 -4.14
CA ALA A 15 -7.85 12.60 -4.50
C ALA A 15 -7.21 13.81 -5.19
N THR A 16 -7.94 14.47 -6.08
CA THR A 16 -7.45 15.64 -6.83
C THR A 16 -7.01 16.78 -5.90
N ASP A 17 -7.65 16.91 -4.74
CA ASP A 17 -7.37 17.88 -3.68
C ASP A 17 -6.61 17.26 -2.48
N GLY A 18 -6.11 16.03 -2.63
CA GLY A 18 -5.32 15.34 -1.60
C GLY A 18 -4.00 16.06 -1.30
N ALA A 19 -3.60 16.10 -0.03
CA ALA A 19 -2.45 16.88 0.42
C ALA A 19 -1.11 16.52 -0.24
N LEU A 20 -0.96 15.27 -0.71
CA LEU A 20 0.25 14.75 -1.35
C LEU A 20 -0.09 13.81 -2.51
N THR A 21 -1.03 14.25 -3.36
CA THR A 21 -1.69 13.39 -4.34
C THR A 21 -0.80 12.85 -5.47
N CYS A 22 -1.04 11.58 -5.84
CA CYS A 22 -0.55 10.97 -7.06
C CYS A 22 -1.26 11.48 -8.32
N GLY A 23 -2.43 12.11 -8.17
CA GLY A 23 -3.28 12.56 -9.26
C GLY A 23 -3.86 11.41 -10.10
N GLU A 24 -4.11 11.68 -11.39
CA GLU A 24 -4.77 10.77 -12.32
C GLU A 24 -4.18 9.33 -12.33
N PRO A 25 -2.85 9.10 -12.28
CA PRO A 25 -2.30 7.75 -12.20
C PRO A 25 -2.80 6.95 -10.99
N GLY A 26 -2.90 7.58 -9.83
CA GLY A 26 -3.41 6.95 -8.61
C GLY A 26 -4.91 6.67 -8.72
N GLN A 27 -5.68 7.57 -9.33
CA GLN A 27 -7.12 7.42 -9.51
C GLN A 27 -7.46 6.29 -10.51
N ALA A 28 -6.64 6.13 -11.54
CA ALA A 28 -6.87 5.16 -12.61
C ALA A 28 -6.83 3.68 -12.18
N ILE A 29 -6.21 3.38 -11.03
CA ILE A 29 -6.07 2.00 -10.52
C ILE A 29 -7.15 1.60 -9.50
N GLU A 30 -8.11 2.48 -9.19
CA GLU A 30 -9.13 2.26 -8.15
C GLU A 30 -9.91 0.97 -8.38
N GLY A 31 -10.49 0.82 -9.58
CA GLY A 31 -11.32 -0.33 -9.92
C GLY A 31 -10.55 -1.65 -9.78
N ARG A 32 -9.27 -1.66 -10.17
CA ARG A 32 -8.45 -2.88 -10.10
C ARG A 32 -8.09 -3.25 -8.67
N ILE A 33 -7.79 -2.26 -7.82
CA ILE A 33 -7.57 -2.49 -6.38
C ILE A 33 -8.84 -3.07 -5.75
N GLY A 34 -10.01 -2.53 -6.07
CA GLY A 34 -11.30 -3.01 -5.56
C GLY A 34 -11.58 -4.46 -5.96
N GLU A 35 -11.32 -4.84 -7.22
CA GLU A 35 -11.40 -6.22 -7.69
C GLU A 35 -10.49 -7.16 -6.87
N LEU A 36 -9.22 -6.79 -6.72
CA LEU A 36 -8.23 -7.61 -6.01
C LEU A 36 -8.57 -7.79 -4.53
N ILE A 37 -9.08 -6.76 -3.85
CA ILE A 37 -9.54 -6.89 -2.46
C ILE A 37 -10.65 -7.93 -2.37
N ARG A 38 -11.68 -7.83 -3.23
CA ARG A 38 -12.81 -8.77 -3.22
C ARG A 38 -12.38 -10.20 -3.56
N ASP A 39 -11.48 -10.37 -4.53
CA ASP A 39 -10.95 -11.68 -4.91
C ASP A 39 -10.22 -12.34 -3.73
N PHE A 40 -9.33 -11.62 -3.04
CA PHE A 40 -8.60 -12.17 -1.89
C PHE A 40 -9.52 -12.51 -0.71
N LEU A 41 -10.52 -11.65 -0.44
CA LEU A 41 -11.51 -11.93 0.60
C LEU A 41 -12.34 -13.17 0.27
N ALA A 42 -12.76 -13.34 -0.99
CA ALA A 42 -13.53 -14.50 -1.44
C ALA A 42 -12.74 -15.81 -1.35
N GLU A 43 -11.41 -15.76 -1.52
CA GLU A 43 -10.50 -16.91 -1.34
C GLU A 43 -10.18 -17.20 0.15
N GLY A 44 -10.62 -16.34 1.07
CA GLY A 44 -10.30 -16.44 2.50
C GLY A 44 -8.84 -16.08 2.81
N ASP A 45 -8.19 -15.33 1.92
CA ASP A 45 -6.83 -14.82 2.11
C ASP A 45 -6.81 -13.57 2.97
N PHE A 46 -5.63 -13.24 3.50
CA PHE A 46 -5.48 -12.14 4.45
C PHE A 46 -5.35 -10.80 3.72
N VAL A 47 -6.21 -9.83 4.02
CA VAL A 47 -6.13 -8.48 3.45
C VAL A 47 -5.73 -7.48 4.53
N VAL A 48 -4.73 -6.67 4.23
CA VAL A 48 -4.22 -5.61 5.10
C VAL A 48 -4.35 -4.25 4.43
N MET A 49 -4.99 -3.30 5.10
CA MET A 49 -4.90 -1.88 4.76
C MET A 49 -3.72 -1.29 5.52
N ALA A 50 -2.58 -1.14 4.84
CA ALA A 50 -1.37 -0.56 5.41
C ALA A 50 -1.38 0.95 5.13
N VAL A 51 -1.77 1.74 6.12
CA VAL A 51 -2.13 3.15 5.94
C VAL A 51 -1.23 4.05 6.76
N ASP A 52 -0.64 5.04 6.09
CA ASP A 52 0.18 6.06 6.74
C ASP A 52 -0.56 6.79 7.86
N ALA A 53 0.17 7.07 8.94
CA ALA A 53 -0.38 7.66 10.15
C ALA A 53 0.58 8.70 10.70
N HIS A 54 0.34 9.96 10.36
CA HIS A 54 1.11 11.08 10.87
C HIS A 54 0.39 11.84 11.98
N ARG A 55 1.19 12.47 12.83
CA ARG A 55 0.73 13.50 13.77
C ARG A 55 1.24 14.83 13.30
N GLU A 56 0.37 15.83 13.34
CA GLU A 56 0.73 17.18 12.95
C GLU A 56 1.87 17.71 13.84
N GLN A 57 2.87 18.33 13.21
CA GLN A 57 4.02 18.98 13.87
C GLN A 57 4.89 18.05 14.74
N ASP A 58 4.97 16.73 14.46
CA ASP A 58 5.96 15.86 15.12
C ASP A 58 7.38 16.21 14.63
N PRO A 59 8.23 16.86 15.44
CA PRO A 59 9.55 17.31 14.99
C PRO A 59 10.57 16.16 14.89
N TYR A 60 10.24 14.98 15.41
CA TYR A 60 11.11 13.81 15.39
C TYR A 60 10.83 12.88 14.20
N HIS A 61 9.71 13.09 13.51
CA HIS A 61 9.39 12.34 12.32
C HIS A 61 10.27 12.79 11.14
N PRO A 62 10.99 11.88 10.46
CA PRO A 62 11.92 12.26 9.40
C PRO A 62 11.23 12.95 8.21
N GLU A 63 9.94 12.69 8.01
CA GLU A 63 9.17 13.22 6.88
C GLU A 63 8.62 14.64 7.12
N THR A 64 8.59 15.13 8.36
CA THR A 64 8.04 16.45 8.72
C THR A 64 8.72 17.60 7.97
N GLY A 65 10.00 17.46 7.61
CA GLY A 65 10.73 18.45 6.81
C GLY A 65 10.80 18.15 5.30
N LEU A 66 10.28 17.00 4.86
CA LEU A 66 10.38 16.52 3.47
C LEU A 66 9.09 16.76 2.68
N TYR A 67 7.93 16.61 3.34
CA TYR A 67 6.62 16.68 2.71
C TYR A 67 5.68 17.62 3.46
N PRO A 68 4.64 18.17 2.79
CA PRO A 68 3.54 18.80 3.49
C PRO A 68 2.86 17.81 4.45
N PRO A 69 2.19 18.27 5.52
CA PRO A 69 1.38 17.40 6.37
C PRO A 69 0.34 16.64 5.53
N HIS A 70 0.29 15.33 5.69
CA HIS A 70 -0.61 14.42 4.99
C HIS A 70 -0.93 13.23 5.89
N ASN A 71 -2.01 12.51 5.60
CA ASN A 71 -2.47 11.34 6.36
C ASN A 71 -2.44 11.55 7.88
N ILE A 72 -2.93 12.71 8.30
CA ILE A 72 -2.96 13.12 9.71
C ILE A 72 -4.07 12.36 10.42
N ILE A 73 -3.75 11.76 11.57
CA ILE A 73 -4.71 10.96 12.34
C ILE A 73 -5.95 11.79 12.66
N GLY A 74 -7.13 11.27 12.30
CA GLY A 74 -8.42 11.90 12.54
C GLY A 74 -8.91 12.85 11.44
N THR A 75 -8.17 13.01 10.34
CA THR A 75 -8.62 13.80 9.19
C THR A 75 -9.22 12.92 8.09
N ALA A 76 -10.07 13.51 7.25
CA ALA A 76 -10.64 12.83 6.09
C ALA A 76 -9.59 12.47 5.01
N GLY A 77 -8.39 13.05 5.09
CA GLY A 77 -7.26 12.72 4.22
C GLY A 77 -6.84 11.25 4.34
N ARG A 78 -7.02 10.64 5.54
CA ARG A 78 -6.73 9.23 5.80
C ARG A 78 -7.80 8.24 5.36
N ASN A 79 -8.99 8.72 4.98
CA ASN A 79 -10.02 7.82 4.48
C ASN A 79 -9.52 7.16 3.19
N LEU A 80 -9.92 5.90 2.95
CA LEU A 80 -9.57 5.20 1.73
C LEU A 80 -10.23 5.91 0.54
N TYR A 81 -9.55 5.95 -0.59
CA TYR A 81 -10.03 6.68 -1.75
C TYR A 81 -11.18 5.95 -2.46
N GLY A 82 -12.23 6.70 -2.81
CA GLY A 82 -13.33 6.22 -3.65
C GLY A 82 -14.06 5.00 -3.08
N SER A 83 -14.39 4.05 -3.94
CA SER A 83 -15.09 2.81 -3.61
C SER A 83 -14.32 1.89 -2.67
N ILE A 84 -13.02 2.12 -2.46
CA ILE A 84 -12.22 1.32 -1.52
C ILE A 84 -12.69 1.55 -0.07
N GLN A 85 -13.16 2.76 0.26
CA GLN A 85 -13.77 3.03 1.57
C GLN A 85 -15.04 2.19 1.79
N GLU A 86 -15.91 2.12 0.79
CA GLU A 86 -17.15 1.33 0.87
C GLU A 86 -16.85 -0.17 1.00
N ILE A 87 -15.84 -0.67 0.26
CA ILE A 87 -15.36 -2.05 0.39
C ILE A 87 -14.83 -2.32 1.79
N TYR A 88 -14.05 -1.39 2.36
CA TYR A 88 -13.52 -1.55 3.71
C TYR A 88 -14.65 -1.62 4.76
N GLU A 89 -15.63 -0.72 4.68
CA GLU A 89 -16.78 -0.70 5.58
C GLU A 89 -17.64 -1.97 5.45
N GLU A 90 -17.79 -2.51 4.24
CA GLU A 90 -18.50 -3.78 3.99
C GLU A 90 -17.80 -4.98 4.67
N PHE A 91 -16.48 -4.97 4.76
CA PHE A 91 -15.65 -6.08 5.26
C PHE A 91 -14.78 -5.70 6.46
N GLU A 92 -15.18 -4.73 7.27
CA GLU A 92 -14.37 -4.16 8.37
C GLU A 92 -13.93 -5.24 9.38
N ASP A 93 -14.80 -6.21 9.67
CA ASP A 93 -14.50 -7.32 10.58
C ASP A 93 -13.49 -8.34 10.01
N THR A 94 -13.19 -8.28 8.71
CA THR A 94 -12.32 -9.23 8.01
C THR A 94 -11.00 -8.60 7.55
N ILE A 95 -11.04 -7.34 7.10
CA ILE A 95 -9.86 -6.61 6.64
C ILE A 95 -9.08 -6.10 7.85
N HIS A 96 -7.77 -6.32 7.86
CA HIS A 96 -6.93 -5.81 8.93
C HIS A 96 -6.45 -4.39 8.62
N TRP A 97 -6.93 -3.40 9.38
CA TRP A 97 -6.38 -2.06 9.36
C TRP A 97 -5.06 -1.99 10.15
N MET A 98 -4.03 -1.39 9.55
CA MET A 98 -2.72 -1.23 10.17
C MET A 98 -2.14 0.16 9.89
N ASP A 99 -1.98 0.94 10.95
CA ASP A 99 -1.25 2.21 10.90
C ASP A 99 0.26 1.95 10.70
N LYS A 100 0.88 2.70 9.80
CA LYS A 100 2.34 2.72 9.63
C LYS A 100 2.88 4.15 9.71
N THR A 101 4.16 4.28 10.05
CA THR A 101 4.84 5.58 10.23
C THR A 101 6.09 5.73 9.35
N ARG A 102 6.30 4.80 8.43
CA ARG A 102 7.38 4.83 7.45
C ARG A 102 6.81 4.33 6.13
N TYR A 103 7.56 4.53 5.05
CA TYR A 103 7.16 4.06 3.72
C TYR A 103 6.89 2.55 3.68
N SER A 104 7.76 1.74 4.27
CA SER A 104 7.55 0.28 4.35
C SER A 104 6.43 -0.06 5.32
N ALA A 105 5.48 -0.88 4.87
CA ALA A 105 4.44 -1.45 5.72
C ALA A 105 4.98 -2.42 6.79
N PHE A 106 6.23 -2.86 6.70
CA PHE A 106 6.89 -3.71 7.69
C PHE A 106 7.63 -2.90 8.78
N GLN A 107 8.04 -1.67 8.48
CA GLN A 107 8.96 -0.95 9.34
C GLN A 107 8.23 -0.35 10.55
N GLY A 108 8.51 -0.92 11.73
CA GLY A 108 7.89 -0.49 12.99
C GLY A 108 6.44 -0.95 13.18
N THR A 109 5.95 -1.87 12.33
CA THR A 109 4.64 -2.52 12.47
C THR A 109 4.80 -3.99 12.89
N ASP A 110 3.69 -4.69 13.11
CA ASP A 110 3.66 -6.13 13.38
C ASP A 110 3.33 -6.98 12.14
N LEU A 111 3.38 -6.41 10.93
CA LEU A 111 3.00 -7.09 9.69
C LEU A 111 3.71 -8.45 9.51
N ALA A 112 5.04 -8.49 9.69
CA ALA A 112 5.80 -9.73 9.55
C ALA A 112 5.37 -10.80 10.56
N LEU A 113 5.04 -10.40 11.79
CA LEU A 113 4.54 -11.30 12.83
C LEU A 113 3.16 -11.84 12.44
N LEU A 114 2.25 -10.98 11.99
CA LEU A 114 0.90 -11.36 11.58
C LEU A 114 0.90 -12.33 10.39
N LEU A 115 1.78 -12.10 9.40
CA LEU A 115 1.92 -12.99 8.25
C LEU A 115 2.48 -14.36 8.65
N ARG A 116 3.55 -14.40 9.46
CA ARG A 116 4.19 -15.65 9.91
C ARG A 116 3.26 -16.50 10.78
N THR A 117 2.52 -15.86 11.69
CA THR A 117 1.57 -16.57 12.57
C THR A 117 0.40 -17.20 11.79
N ARG A 118 0.10 -16.70 10.59
CA ARG A 118 -0.87 -17.25 9.64
C ARG A 118 -0.27 -18.25 8.64
N GLY A 119 1.03 -18.52 8.70
CA GLY A 119 1.72 -19.40 7.75
C GLY A 119 1.79 -18.86 6.32
N ILE A 120 1.67 -17.53 6.14
CA ILE A 120 1.71 -16.89 4.83
C ILE A 120 3.15 -16.77 4.35
N THR A 121 3.42 -17.19 3.12
CA THR A 121 4.74 -17.14 2.48
C THR A 121 4.78 -16.28 1.22
N GLU A 122 3.61 -15.83 0.73
CA GLU A 122 3.46 -15.02 -0.48
C GLU A 122 2.61 -13.78 -0.18
N VAL A 123 3.13 -12.60 -0.53
CA VAL A 123 2.47 -11.30 -0.34
C VAL A 123 2.28 -10.60 -1.69
N HIS A 124 1.11 -10.03 -1.88
CA HIS A 124 0.71 -9.28 -3.06
C HIS A 124 0.60 -7.81 -2.70
N LEU A 125 1.26 -6.95 -3.46
CA LEU A 125 1.31 -5.51 -3.18
C LEU A 125 0.51 -4.73 -4.23
N VAL A 126 -0.30 -3.80 -3.73
CA VAL A 126 -1.07 -2.82 -4.50
C VAL A 126 -1.04 -1.47 -3.80
N GLY A 127 -1.43 -0.40 -4.50
CA GLY A 127 -1.51 0.95 -3.95
C GLY A 127 -0.41 1.89 -4.43
N VAL A 128 -0.04 2.86 -3.60
CA VAL A 128 0.82 3.98 -3.99
C VAL A 128 1.90 4.28 -2.94
N CYS A 129 3.03 4.89 -3.26
CA CYS A 129 3.58 5.05 -4.61
C CYS A 129 4.42 3.82 -5.00
N THR A 130 4.43 3.46 -6.29
CA THR A 130 5.19 2.31 -6.82
C THR A 130 6.67 2.37 -6.43
N ASP A 131 7.27 3.56 -6.47
CA ASP A 131 8.68 3.83 -6.24
C ASP A 131 9.01 4.35 -4.83
N ILE A 132 8.03 4.37 -3.91
CA ILE A 132 8.22 4.79 -2.52
C ILE A 132 7.67 3.72 -1.57
N CYS A 133 6.41 3.82 -1.13
CA CYS A 133 5.84 2.93 -0.12
C CYS A 133 5.75 1.49 -0.62
N VAL A 134 5.33 1.28 -1.87
CA VAL A 134 5.31 -0.06 -2.48
C VAL A 134 6.74 -0.60 -2.62
N LEU A 135 7.69 0.23 -3.07
CA LEU A 135 9.09 -0.16 -3.22
C LEU A 135 9.73 -0.61 -1.91
N HIS A 136 9.61 0.22 -0.88
CA HIS A 136 10.18 -0.05 0.43
C HIS A 136 9.53 -1.29 1.06
N THR A 137 8.21 -1.44 0.93
CA THR A 137 7.49 -2.63 1.39
C THR A 137 7.93 -3.89 0.64
N ALA A 138 8.14 -3.80 -0.68
CA ALA A 138 8.60 -4.92 -1.49
C ALA A 138 10.01 -5.38 -1.08
N ILE A 139 10.94 -4.43 -0.94
CA ILE A 139 12.32 -4.70 -0.51
C ILE A 139 12.32 -5.37 0.87
N GLU A 140 11.57 -4.84 1.84
CA GLU A 140 11.52 -5.43 3.17
C GLU A 140 10.77 -6.77 3.19
N GLY A 141 9.75 -6.96 2.35
CA GLY A 141 9.09 -8.26 2.14
C GLY A 141 10.07 -9.31 1.65
N PHE A 142 10.91 -8.96 0.67
CA PHE A 142 11.99 -9.82 0.18
C PHE A 142 13.01 -10.16 1.28
N TYR A 143 13.48 -9.17 2.05
CA TYR A 143 14.42 -9.41 3.15
C TYR A 143 13.82 -10.22 4.31
N ASN A 144 12.51 -10.15 4.49
CA ASN A 144 11.80 -11.02 5.44
C ASN A 144 11.55 -12.44 4.90
N GLY A 145 11.90 -12.71 3.64
CA GLY A 145 11.82 -14.04 3.03
C GLY A 145 10.44 -14.39 2.47
N PHE A 146 9.59 -13.41 2.19
CA PHE A 146 8.32 -13.64 1.49
C PHE A 146 8.53 -13.64 -0.02
N SER A 147 7.80 -14.49 -0.74
CA SER A 147 7.59 -14.31 -2.17
C SER A 147 6.75 -13.05 -2.38
N VAL A 148 7.26 -12.09 -3.14
CA VAL A 148 6.55 -10.83 -3.40
C VAL A 148 6.02 -10.80 -4.82
N VAL A 149 4.73 -10.49 -4.93
CA VAL A 149 4.02 -10.30 -6.19
C VAL A 149 3.56 -8.84 -6.28
N ILE A 150 3.90 -8.18 -7.38
CA ILE A 150 3.45 -6.81 -7.67
C ILE A 150 2.37 -6.89 -8.75
N HIS A 151 1.21 -6.30 -8.50
CA HIS A 151 0.18 -6.15 -9.53
C HIS A 151 0.40 -4.81 -10.23
N GLU A 152 1.00 -4.85 -11.42
CA GLU A 152 1.39 -3.65 -12.17
C GLU A 152 0.19 -2.76 -12.53
N ASP A 153 -0.97 -3.38 -12.76
CA ASP A 153 -2.24 -2.71 -13.03
C ASP A 153 -2.96 -2.18 -11.77
N ALA A 154 -2.36 -2.35 -10.59
CA ALA A 154 -2.88 -1.91 -9.30
C ALA A 154 -1.83 -1.18 -8.45
N VAL A 155 -0.77 -0.67 -9.07
CA VAL A 155 0.20 0.24 -8.43
C VAL A 155 0.41 1.48 -9.30
N ALA A 156 0.61 2.63 -8.67
CA ALA A 156 0.84 3.89 -9.38
C ALA A 156 1.86 4.78 -8.67
N SER A 157 2.43 5.71 -9.43
CA SER A 157 3.26 6.81 -8.91
C SER A 157 2.95 8.08 -9.70
N PHE A 158 3.16 9.24 -9.07
CA PHE A 158 3.07 10.54 -9.73
C PHE A 158 4.19 10.78 -10.76
N LEU A 159 5.30 10.03 -10.69
CA LEU A 159 6.40 10.13 -11.63
C LEU A 159 6.44 8.89 -12.54
N PRO A 160 6.11 9.01 -13.84
CA PRO A 160 6.10 7.86 -14.76
C PRO A 160 7.44 7.12 -14.84
N GLU A 161 8.55 7.85 -14.82
CA GLU A 161 9.89 7.25 -14.84
C GLU A 161 10.21 6.52 -13.54
N GLY A 162 9.73 7.02 -12.39
CA GLY A 162 9.85 6.36 -11.09
C GLY A 162 9.08 5.05 -11.07
N HIS A 163 7.81 5.07 -11.50
CA HIS A 163 6.98 3.87 -11.65
C HIS A 163 7.65 2.80 -12.52
N LYS A 164 8.09 3.19 -13.73
CA LYS A 164 8.76 2.27 -14.67
C LYS A 164 10.06 1.71 -14.10
N TRP A 165 10.86 2.55 -13.46
CA TRP A 165 12.10 2.12 -12.82
C TRP A 165 11.83 1.12 -11.71
N ALA A 166 10.84 1.37 -10.84
CA ALA A 166 10.51 0.51 -9.72
C ALA A 166 10.04 -0.87 -10.19
N LEU A 167 9.18 -0.95 -11.21
CA LEU A 167 8.77 -2.22 -11.82
C LEU A 167 9.98 -3.01 -12.37
N GLY A 168 10.88 -2.32 -13.07
CA GLY A 168 12.12 -2.91 -13.53
C GLY A 168 13.03 -3.38 -12.38
N HIS A 169 13.06 -2.64 -11.27
CA HIS A 169 13.83 -3.00 -10.07
C HIS A 169 13.26 -4.26 -9.40
N PHE A 170 11.95 -4.33 -9.18
CA PHE A 170 11.25 -5.49 -8.63
C PHE A 170 11.58 -6.77 -9.38
N GLN A 171 11.43 -6.73 -10.71
CA GLN A 171 11.64 -7.91 -11.54
C GLN A 171 13.12 -8.29 -11.64
N ASN A 172 13.99 -7.32 -11.98
CA ASN A 172 15.36 -7.64 -12.41
C ASN A 172 16.36 -7.72 -11.26
N GLN A 173 16.14 -7.00 -10.15
CA GLN A 173 17.06 -6.99 -9.01
C GLN A 173 16.59 -7.87 -7.86
N LEU A 174 15.27 -8.00 -7.69
CA LEU A 174 14.67 -8.73 -6.57
C LEU A 174 13.96 -10.03 -7.00
N GLY A 175 13.89 -10.31 -8.30
CA GLY A 175 13.28 -11.55 -8.83
C GLY A 175 11.79 -11.67 -8.54
N MET A 176 11.10 -10.57 -8.27
CA MET A 176 9.68 -10.56 -7.91
C MET A 176 8.80 -10.83 -9.12
N THR A 177 7.63 -11.43 -8.88
CA THR A 177 6.65 -11.66 -9.95
C THR A 177 5.88 -10.38 -10.20
N ILE A 178 5.91 -9.90 -11.45
CA ILE A 178 5.04 -8.82 -11.91
C ILE A 178 3.84 -9.44 -12.61
N ARG A 179 2.63 -9.15 -12.11
CA ARG A 179 1.39 -9.59 -12.74
C ARG A 179 0.73 -8.44 -13.48
N LYS A 180 0.27 -8.77 -14.68
CA LYS A 180 -0.76 -8.05 -15.44
C LYS A 180 -1.88 -9.05 -15.64
N LYS A 181 -3.13 -8.64 -15.38
CA LYS A 181 -4.38 -9.39 -15.59
C LYS A 181 -4.25 -10.83 -16.07
#